data_AF-A0A1S8D6B2-F1
#
_entry.id   AF-A0A1S8D6B2-F1
#
_cell.length_a   1.000
_cell.length_b   1.000
_cell.length_c   1.000
_cell.angle_alpha   90.00
_cell.angle_beta   90.00
_cell.angle_gamma   90.00
#
_symmetry.space_group_name_H-M   'P 1'
#
loop_
_entity.id
_entity.type
_entity.pdbx_description
1 polymer ?
#
loop_
_entity_poly.entity_id
_entity_poly.type
_entity_poly.pdbx_seq_one_letter_code
_entity_poly.pdbx_strand_id
1 'polypeptide(L)'
;MAGAAGRFAFPWAGAALLGLSACAAGPAPACPAGMRAAMVAELFLGRNRAGAPPVGEAEWDAFLASEATPRFPDGLTVLDAAGQWRGADGRVEREASKLLVVVLPGVTAGEARARLDPLAEAYRLRFRQESVLRLLGPGCAGF
;
A
#
# COMPACT_ATOMS: atom_id res chain seq x y z
N MET A 1 -29.71 51.86 -59.74
CA MET A 1 -31.02 51.18 -59.56
C MET A 1 -30.70 49.72 -59.22
N ALA A 2 -30.47 49.44 -57.94
CA ALA A 2 -31.41 48.78 -57.02
C ALA A 2 -31.59 47.28 -57.34
N GLY A 3 -31.05 46.41 -56.48
CA GLY A 3 -31.20 44.96 -56.64
C GLY A 3 -30.61 44.12 -55.50
N ALA A 4 -31.42 43.92 -54.46
CA ALA A 4 -31.46 42.79 -53.52
C ALA A 4 -30.21 42.40 -52.69
N ALA A 5 -30.27 42.77 -51.40
CA ALA A 5 -29.47 42.18 -50.33
C ALA A 5 -29.89 40.71 -50.07
N GLY A 6 -28.94 39.79 -50.22
CA GLY A 6 -29.11 38.38 -49.86
C GLY A 6 -29.15 38.19 -48.35
N ARG A 7 -30.26 37.66 -47.85
CA ARG A 7 -30.43 37.20 -46.47
C ARG A 7 -29.70 35.87 -46.30
N PHE A 8 -28.51 35.88 -45.70
CA PHE A 8 -27.88 34.66 -45.20
C PHE A 8 -28.39 34.39 -43.79
N ALA A 9 -29.33 33.45 -43.67
CA ALA A 9 -29.71 32.86 -42.40
C ALA A 9 -28.56 31.97 -41.93
N PHE A 10 -27.87 32.40 -40.87
CA PHE A 10 -26.78 31.64 -40.25
C PHE A 10 -27.39 30.48 -39.43
N PRO A 11 -26.88 29.25 -39.58
CA PRO A 11 -27.56 28.05 -39.12
C PRO A 11 -27.43 27.89 -37.61
N TRP A 12 -28.39 27.13 -37.09
CA TRP A 12 -28.57 26.61 -35.74
C TRP A 12 -27.30 26.54 -34.87
N ALA A 13 -27.38 27.22 -33.72
CA ALA A 13 -26.50 27.01 -32.58
C ALA A 13 -26.56 25.54 -32.15
N GLY A 14 -25.53 24.77 -32.50
CA GLY A 14 -25.31 23.44 -31.96
C GLY A 14 -24.97 23.54 -30.47
N ALA A 15 -25.95 23.31 -29.61
CA ALA A 15 -25.70 23.07 -28.19
C ALA A 15 -25.09 21.67 -28.06
N ALA A 16 -23.76 21.58 -28.10
CA ALA A 16 -23.03 20.36 -27.77
C ALA A 16 -23.14 20.11 -26.25
N LEU A 17 -24.12 19.29 -25.86
CA LEU A 17 -24.22 18.72 -24.51
C LEU A 17 -23.07 17.72 -24.33
N LEU A 18 -21.96 18.19 -23.77
CA LEU A 18 -20.89 17.35 -23.27
C LEU A 18 -21.43 16.55 -22.08
N GLY A 19 -21.84 15.31 -22.34
CA GLY A 19 -22.20 14.34 -21.31
C GLY A 19 -20.97 13.99 -20.47
N LEU A 20 -20.82 14.66 -19.33
CA LEU A 20 -19.88 14.28 -18.29
C LEU A 20 -20.37 12.97 -17.68
N SER A 21 -19.92 11.84 -18.26
CA SER A 21 -20.00 10.54 -17.61
C SER A 21 -19.10 10.58 -16.36
N ALA A 22 -19.69 10.90 -15.22
CA ALA A 22 -19.03 10.75 -13.93
C ALA A 22 -18.87 9.24 -13.68
N CYS A 23 -17.62 8.76 -13.64
CA CYS A 23 -17.32 7.43 -13.12
C CYS A 23 -17.71 7.40 -11.64
N ALA A 24 -18.93 6.97 -11.34
CA ALA A 24 -19.31 6.63 -9.98
C ALA A 24 -18.52 5.38 -9.60
N ALA A 25 -17.47 5.54 -8.79
CA ALA A 25 -16.88 4.43 -8.07
C ALA A 25 -18.00 3.78 -7.25
N GLY A 26 -18.33 2.52 -7.57
CA GLY A 26 -19.37 1.78 -6.87
C GLY A 26 -19.06 1.69 -5.37
N PRO A 27 -20.08 1.52 -4.51
CA PRO A 27 -19.86 1.37 -3.08
C PRO A 27 -18.90 0.20 -2.83
N ALA A 28 -17.88 0.44 -2.01
CA ALA A 28 -17.00 -0.64 -1.56
C ALA A 28 -17.85 -1.74 -0.91
N PRO A 29 -17.52 -3.03 -1.12
CA PRO A 29 -18.27 -4.12 -0.52
C PRO A 29 -18.39 -3.90 0.98
N ALA A 30 -19.62 -3.90 1.49
CA ALA A 30 -19.90 -3.72 2.91
C ALA A 30 -19.41 -4.95 3.68
N CYS A 31 -18.79 -4.72 4.84
CA CYS A 31 -18.34 -5.81 5.69
C CYS A 31 -19.51 -6.60 6.29
N PRO A 32 -19.35 -7.92 6.53
CA PRO A 32 -20.34 -8.71 7.25
C PRO A 32 -20.68 -8.13 8.62
N ALA A 33 -21.86 -8.50 9.15
CA ALA A 33 -22.28 -8.09 10.49
C ALA A 33 -21.23 -8.48 11.55
N GLY A 34 -20.91 -7.56 12.46
CA GLY A 34 -19.87 -7.75 13.47
C GLY A 34 -18.44 -7.46 12.99
N MET A 35 -18.25 -7.12 11.71
CA MET A 35 -16.95 -6.71 11.16
C MET A 35 -16.98 -5.27 10.65
N ARG A 36 -15.81 -4.63 10.60
CA ARG A 36 -15.63 -3.27 10.09
C ARG A 36 -14.57 -3.24 9.00
N ALA A 37 -14.70 -2.27 8.09
CA ALA A 37 -13.70 -2.04 7.06
C ALA A 37 -12.33 -1.76 7.69
N ALA A 38 -11.29 -2.33 7.11
CA ALA A 38 -9.92 -2.22 7.57
C ALA A 38 -8.96 -2.21 6.38
N MET A 39 -7.75 -1.71 6.63
CA MET A 39 -6.60 -2.01 5.77
C MET A 39 -5.80 -3.15 6.41
N VAL A 40 -5.45 -4.15 5.62
CA VAL A 40 -4.53 -5.21 6.02
C VAL A 40 -3.21 -4.96 5.33
N ALA A 41 -2.15 -4.90 6.12
CA ALA A 41 -0.80 -4.63 5.67
C ALA A 41 0.11 -5.80 6.02
N GLU A 42 0.96 -6.16 5.07
CA GLU A 42 2.02 -7.15 5.26
C GLU A 42 3.35 -6.51 4.88
N LEU A 43 4.35 -6.65 5.74
CA LEU A 43 5.73 -6.28 5.43
C LEU A 43 6.59 -7.53 5.47
N PHE A 44 7.43 -7.70 4.46
CA PHE A 44 8.37 -8.82 4.36
C PHE A 44 9.77 -8.28 4.61
N LEU A 45 10.32 -8.61 5.78
CA LEU A 45 11.56 -8.05 6.30
C LEU A 45 12.66 -9.11 6.20
N GLY A 46 13.48 -9.00 5.15
CA GLY A 46 14.67 -9.83 4.97
C GLY A 46 15.69 -9.63 6.09
N ARG A 47 16.40 -10.68 6.49
CA ARG A 47 17.37 -10.64 7.60
C ARG A 47 18.82 -10.71 7.13
N ASN A 48 19.10 -11.10 5.90
CA ASN A 48 20.45 -11.11 5.35
C ASN A 48 20.91 -9.66 5.11
N ARG A 49 22.18 -9.37 5.40
CA ARG A 49 22.75 -8.03 5.17
C ARG A 49 24.17 -8.16 4.64
N ALA A 50 24.52 -7.32 3.66
CA ALA A 50 25.83 -7.37 3.05
C ALA A 50 26.93 -7.07 4.09
N GLY A 51 27.95 -7.94 4.14
CA GLY A 51 29.12 -7.76 5.00
C GLY A 51 28.85 -7.85 6.52
N ALA A 52 27.72 -8.41 6.94
CA ALA A 52 27.43 -8.65 8.36
C ALA A 52 26.59 -9.94 8.56
N PRO A 53 26.62 -10.57 9.75
CA PRO A 53 25.75 -11.70 10.05
C PRO A 53 24.27 -11.32 9.89
N PRO A 54 23.35 -12.23 9.56
CA PRO A 54 21.93 -11.90 9.48
C PRO A 54 21.40 -11.22 10.76
N VAL A 55 20.35 -10.40 10.64
CA VAL A 55 19.69 -9.74 11.77
C VAL A 55 19.29 -10.80 12.79
N GLY A 56 19.85 -10.77 14.00
CA GLY A 56 19.55 -11.72 15.07
C GLY A 56 18.20 -11.45 15.75
N GLU A 57 17.73 -12.38 16.59
CA GLU A 57 16.46 -12.19 17.33
C GLU A 57 16.51 -10.96 18.26
N ALA A 58 17.60 -10.76 19.00
CA ALA A 58 17.72 -9.60 19.89
C ALA A 58 17.69 -8.26 19.12
N GLU A 59 18.28 -8.21 17.92
CA GLU A 59 18.23 -7.02 17.07
C GLU A 59 16.82 -6.78 16.52
N TRP A 60 16.13 -7.86 16.16
CA TRP A 60 14.74 -7.85 15.72
C TRP A 60 13.79 -7.37 16.82
N ASP A 61 13.90 -7.91 18.03
CA ASP A 61 13.07 -7.53 19.17
C ASP A 61 13.29 -6.06 19.55
N ALA A 62 14.54 -5.60 19.49
CA ALA A 62 14.86 -4.19 19.70
C ALA A 62 14.25 -3.30 18.61
N PHE A 63 14.19 -3.74 17.36
CA PHE A 63 13.52 -3.01 16.28
C PHE A 63 12.00 -2.98 16.48
N LEU A 64 11.38 -4.09 16.89
CA LEU A 64 9.95 -4.11 17.21
C LEU A 64 9.63 -3.11 18.32
N ALA A 65 10.37 -3.17 19.43
CA ALA A 65 10.14 -2.31 20.58
C ALA A 65 10.35 -0.83 20.27
N SER A 66 11.38 -0.47 19.50
CA SER A 66 11.71 0.93 19.24
C SER A 66 10.95 1.53 18.05
N GLU A 67 10.60 0.72 17.03
CA GLU A 67 10.02 1.23 15.78
C GLU A 67 8.60 0.74 15.52
N ALA A 68 8.35 -0.58 15.60
CA ALA A 68 7.07 -1.14 15.16
C ALA A 68 5.95 -0.93 16.19
N THR A 69 6.16 -1.34 17.44
CA THR A 69 5.15 -1.28 18.50
C THR A 69 4.65 0.15 18.76
N PRO A 70 5.49 1.19 18.81
CA PRO A 70 5.00 2.56 18.99
C PRO A 70 4.14 3.09 17.82
N ARG A 71 4.35 2.57 16.60
CA ARG A 71 3.56 2.95 15.41
C ARG A 71 2.26 2.17 15.30
N PHE A 72 2.19 0.97 15.88
CA PHE A 72 1.05 0.07 15.85
C PHE A 72 0.63 -0.34 17.27
N PRO A 73 0.16 0.61 18.10
CA PRO A 73 -0.18 0.36 19.50
C PRO A 73 -1.37 -0.59 19.66
N ASP A 74 -2.24 -0.69 18.66
CA ASP A 74 -3.39 -1.59 18.64
C ASP A 74 -2.99 -3.06 18.42
N GLY A 75 -1.73 -3.30 18.04
CA GLY A 75 -1.16 -4.63 17.86
C GLY A 75 -0.64 -4.90 16.46
N LEU A 76 0.17 -5.96 16.39
CA LEU A 76 0.78 -6.50 15.17
C LEU A 76 1.05 -8.00 15.39
N THR A 77 1.20 -8.75 14.31
CA THR A 77 1.60 -10.16 14.36
C THR A 77 2.91 -10.34 13.61
N VAL A 78 3.82 -11.13 14.16
CA VAL A 78 5.09 -11.49 13.53
C VAL A 78 5.10 -12.99 13.26
N LEU A 79 5.47 -13.37 12.05
CA LEU A 79 5.73 -14.76 11.67
C LEU A 79 7.16 -14.91 11.19
N ASP A 80 7.79 -16.04 11.55
CA ASP A 80 9.01 -16.47 10.91
C ASP A 80 8.72 -16.97 9.50
N ALA A 81 9.48 -16.49 8.53
CA ALA A 81 9.34 -16.84 7.13
C ALA A 81 10.70 -17.20 6.51
N ALA A 82 10.65 -17.92 5.41
CA ALA A 82 11.81 -18.20 4.57
C ALA A 82 11.51 -17.75 3.14
N GLY A 83 12.19 -16.71 2.69
CA GLY A 83 12.11 -16.18 1.34
C GLY A 83 13.06 -16.91 0.40
N GLN A 84 12.64 -17.02 -0.86
CA GLN A 84 13.51 -17.41 -1.97
C GLN A 84 13.21 -16.56 -3.18
N TRP A 85 14.23 -15.97 -3.79
CA TRP A 85 14.09 -15.22 -5.03
C TRP A 85 15.26 -15.52 -5.96
N ARG A 86 15.09 -15.18 -7.24
CA ARG A 86 16.15 -15.29 -8.22
C ARG A 86 16.90 -13.95 -8.29
N GLY A 87 18.18 -13.96 -7.94
CA GLY A 87 19.07 -12.82 -8.08
C GLY A 87 19.30 -12.46 -9.56
N ALA A 88 19.87 -11.28 -9.80
CA ALA A 88 20.16 -10.79 -11.15
C ALA A 88 21.15 -11.69 -11.92
N ASP A 89 21.98 -12.45 -11.20
CA ASP A 89 22.90 -13.45 -11.74
C ASP A 89 22.24 -14.81 -12.05
N GLY A 90 20.92 -14.91 -11.86
CA GLY A 90 20.13 -16.11 -12.10
C GLY A 90 20.17 -17.14 -10.95
N ARG A 91 20.93 -16.91 -9.88
CA ARG A 91 21.00 -17.82 -8.73
C ARG A 91 19.77 -17.66 -7.84
N VAL A 92 19.33 -18.75 -7.22
CA VAL A 92 18.29 -18.69 -6.18
C VAL A 92 18.95 -18.33 -4.87
N GLU A 93 18.58 -17.17 -4.35
CA GLU A 93 18.95 -16.74 -3.01
C GLU A 93 17.89 -17.24 -2.02
N ARG A 94 18.35 -17.55 -0.81
CA ARG A 94 17.52 -18.03 0.29
C ARG A 94 17.78 -17.15 1.49
N GLU A 95 16.72 -16.72 2.14
CA GLU A 95 16.83 -15.78 3.24
C GLU A 95 15.81 -16.11 4.33
N ALA A 96 16.27 -16.06 5.58
CA ALA A 96 15.37 -15.99 6.71
C ALA A 96 14.73 -14.60 6.77
N SER A 97 13.42 -14.53 6.92
CA SER A 97 12.66 -13.28 6.93
C SER A 97 11.71 -13.24 8.12
N LYS A 98 11.24 -12.04 8.45
CA LYS A 98 10.09 -11.85 9.33
C LYS A 98 8.94 -11.29 8.50
N LEU A 99 7.76 -11.87 8.63
CA LEU A 99 6.52 -11.32 8.08
C LEU A 99 5.79 -10.57 9.19
N LEU A 100 5.63 -9.26 9.01
CA LEU A 100 4.86 -8.42 9.92
C LEU A 100 3.48 -8.20 9.32
N VAL A 101 2.43 -8.64 10.02
CA VAL A 101 1.04 -8.44 9.63
C VAL A 101 0.41 -7.41 10.57
N VAL A 102 -0.20 -6.38 9.99
CA VAL A 102 -0.90 -5.33 10.72
C VAL A 102 -2.31 -5.18 10.16
N VAL A 103 -3.30 -5.20 11.06
CA VAL A 103 -4.70 -4.90 10.72
C VAL A 103 -5.01 -3.51 11.24
N LEU A 104 -5.50 -2.63 10.35
CA LEU A 104 -5.76 -1.22 10.61
C LEU A 104 -7.24 -0.89 10.37
N PRO A 105 -8.13 -1.11 11.36
CA PRO A 105 -9.56 -0.88 11.21
C PRO A 105 -9.91 0.60 11.10
N GLY A 106 -10.81 0.95 10.17
CA GLY A 106 -11.29 2.33 10.00
C GLY A 106 -10.26 3.31 9.44
N VAL A 107 -9.12 2.81 8.94
CA VAL A 107 -8.04 3.62 8.38
C VAL A 107 -8.13 3.61 6.86
N THR A 108 -7.85 4.73 6.20
CA THR A 108 -7.75 4.80 4.73
C THR A 108 -6.44 4.20 4.23
N ALA A 109 -6.36 3.84 2.94
CA ALA A 109 -5.11 3.35 2.35
C ALA A 109 -3.96 4.37 2.46
N GLY A 110 -4.25 5.68 2.38
CA GLY A 110 -3.25 6.74 2.51
C GLY A 110 -2.69 6.84 3.93
N GLU A 111 -3.56 6.81 4.94
CA GLU A 111 -3.15 6.81 6.35
C GLU A 111 -2.39 5.54 6.72
N ALA A 112 -2.82 4.37 6.22
CA ALA A 112 -2.11 3.12 6.41
C ALA A 112 -0.68 3.23 5.84
N ARG A 113 -0.54 3.71 4.61
CA ARG A 113 0.77 3.91 3.97
C ARG A 113 1.65 4.90 4.75
N ALA A 114 1.08 5.99 5.26
CA ALA A 114 1.80 6.96 6.08
C ALA A 114 2.37 6.37 7.38
N ARG A 115 1.76 5.30 7.92
CA ARG A 115 2.29 4.57 9.09
C ARG A 115 3.32 3.49 8.70
N LEU A 116 3.09 2.82 7.57
CA LEU A 116 3.92 1.68 7.11
C LEU A 116 5.26 2.12 6.51
N ASP A 117 5.25 3.17 5.69
CA ASP A 117 6.45 3.60 4.95
C ASP A 117 7.60 4.01 5.88
N PRO A 118 7.38 4.77 6.97
CA PRO A 118 8.44 5.06 7.93
C PRO A 118 9.00 3.82 8.63
N LEU A 119 8.18 2.79 8.88
CA LEU A 119 8.66 1.55 9.49
C LEU A 119 9.57 0.79 8.51
N ALA A 120 9.12 0.64 7.26
CA ALA A 120 9.88 -0.02 6.21
C ALA A 120 11.22 0.69 5.96
N GLU A 121 11.21 2.02 5.93
CA GLU A 121 12.41 2.84 5.77
C GLU A 121 13.35 2.74 6.97
N ALA A 122 12.82 2.76 8.20
CA ALA A 122 13.62 2.56 9.41
C ALA A 122 14.32 1.19 9.40
N TYR A 123 13.64 0.12 8.98
CA TYR A 123 14.24 -1.20 8.85
C TYR A 123 15.35 -1.21 7.79
N ARG A 124 15.07 -0.63 6.62
CA ARG A 124 16.00 -0.53 5.51
C ARG A 124 17.28 0.18 5.90
N LEU A 125 17.17 1.33 6.56
CA LEU A 125 18.32 2.10 7.03
C LEU A 125 19.09 1.40 8.14
N ARG A 126 18.38 0.88 9.16
CA ARG A 126 19.01 0.23 10.33
C ARG A 126 19.78 -1.03 9.97
N PHE A 127 19.24 -1.85 9.08
CA PHE A 127 19.81 -3.15 8.73
C PHE A 127 20.42 -3.21 7.32
N ARG A 128 20.51 -2.07 6.63
CA ARG A 128 21.08 -1.92 5.29
C ARG A 128 20.47 -2.87 4.26
N GLN A 129 19.14 -2.99 4.29
CA GLN A 129 18.40 -3.74 3.29
C GLN A 129 18.31 -2.95 1.98
N GLU A 130 18.18 -3.65 0.87
CA GLU A 130 17.90 -3.01 -0.42
C GLU A 130 16.44 -2.54 -0.48
N SER A 131 15.52 -3.35 0.03
CA SER A 131 14.09 -3.06 0.03
C SER A 131 13.34 -3.78 1.14
N VAL A 132 12.09 -3.36 1.36
CA VAL A 132 11.09 -4.07 2.16
C VAL A 132 9.84 -4.18 1.30
N LEU A 133 9.45 -5.41 0.95
CA LEU A 133 8.19 -5.64 0.25
C LEU A 133 7.03 -5.31 1.19
N ARG A 134 6.04 -4.60 0.66
CA ARG A 134 4.83 -4.20 1.36
C ARG A 134 3.63 -4.61 0.52
N LEU A 135 2.70 -5.35 1.12
CA LEU A 135 1.36 -5.53 0.58
C LEU A 135 0.40 -4.70 1.41
N LEU A 136 -0.56 -4.07 0.74
CA LEU A 136 -1.61 -3.30 1.38
C LEU A 136 -2.91 -3.56 0.63
N GLY A 137 -3.91 -4.07 1.32
CA GLY A 137 -5.20 -4.41 0.74
C GLY A 137 -6.36 -4.04 1.66
N PRO A 138 -7.55 -3.76 1.10
CA PRO A 138 -8.76 -3.63 1.89
C PRO A 138 -9.17 -4.99 2.48
N GLY A 139 -9.79 -4.97 3.65
CA GLY A 139 -10.34 -6.16 4.30
C GLY A 139 -11.45 -5.82 5.29
N CYS A 140 -12.03 -6.85 5.88
CA CYS A 140 -12.98 -6.73 6.97
C CYS A 140 -12.36 -7.36 8.23
N ALA A 141 -12.38 -6.63 9.34
CA ALA A 141 -11.84 -7.09 10.62
C ALA A 141 -12.93 -7.08 11.69
N GLY A 142 -12.98 -8.14 12.49
CA GLY A 142 -13.81 -8.25 13.70
C GLY A 142 -12.94 -8.76 14.84
N PHE A 143 -13.23 -8.29 16.06
CA PHE A 143 -12.51 -8.61 17.29
C PHE A 143 -13.52 -8.88 18.40
#